data_AF-L7MC67-F1
#
_entry.id   AF-L7MC67-F1
#
_cell.length_a   1.000
_cell.length_b   1.000
_cell.length_c   1.000
_cell.angle_alpha   90.00
_cell.angle_beta   90.00
_cell.angle_gamma   90.00
#
_symmetry.space_group_name_H-M   'P 1'
#
loop_
_entity.id
_entity.type
_entity.pdbx_description
1 polymer ?
#
loop_
_entity_poly.entity_id
_entity_poly.type
_entity_poly.pdbx_seq_one_letter_code
_entity_poly.pdbx_strand_id
1 'polypeptide(L)'
;MNSPIRNLQIATITMFVGRLMLTAAQQPKTPYFINKPERAPCNSTSQCKHGLCCLKNAQLHPTCQPLAKLAQRCSITARAGVYKKHCPCADYARCLLTRHICVLPPPWPHSLRPPK
;
A
#
# COMPACT_ATOMS: atom_id res chain seq x y z
N MET A 1 -7.44 64.02 18.23
CA MET A 1 -7.81 63.08 19.31
C MET A 1 -8.53 61.90 18.70
N ASN A 2 -7.89 60.72 18.69
CA ASN A 2 -8.45 59.50 18.12
C ASN A 2 -9.53 58.93 19.04
N SER A 3 -10.74 58.80 18.51
CA SER A 3 -11.93 58.38 19.26
C SER A 3 -11.82 56.91 19.72
N PRO A 4 -12.05 56.62 21.01
CA PRO A 4 -11.91 55.28 21.60
C PRO A 4 -12.92 54.24 21.05
N ILE A 5 -13.94 54.69 20.32
CA ILE A 5 -15.01 53.86 19.75
C ILE A 5 -14.49 53.01 18.57
N ARG A 6 -13.48 53.50 17.84
CA ARG A 6 -12.93 52.81 16.66
C ARG A 6 -12.10 51.58 17.01
N ASN A 7 -11.58 51.51 18.25
CA ASN A 7 -10.71 50.41 18.71
C ASN A 7 -11.48 49.24 19.31
N LEU A 8 -12.74 49.44 19.74
CA LEU A 8 -13.56 48.37 20.33
C LEU A 8 -14.17 47.43 19.28
N GLN A 9 -14.40 47.93 18.05
CA GLN A 9 -14.86 47.12 16.90
C GLN A 9 -13.75 46.22 16.34
N ILE A 10 -12.49 46.62 16.47
CA ILE A 10 -11.35 45.85 15.92
C ILE A 10 -11.05 44.63 16.79
N ALA A 11 -11.23 44.75 18.12
CA ALA A 11 -10.96 43.68 19.08
C ALA A 11 -12.00 42.55 19.07
N THR A 12 -13.23 42.81 18.64
CA THR A 12 -14.29 41.78 18.54
C THR A 12 -14.17 40.96 17.26
N ILE A 13 -13.67 41.54 16.18
CA ILE A 13 -13.51 40.86 14.88
C ILE A 13 -12.34 39.86 14.92
N THR A 14 -11.26 40.15 15.65
CA THR A 14 -10.09 39.26 15.74
C THR A 14 -10.33 37.99 16.57
N MET A 15 -11.30 37.99 17.49
CA MET A 15 -11.61 36.83 18.33
C MET A 15 -12.49 35.77 17.63
N PHE A 16 -13.14 36.10 16.52
CA PHE A 16 -13.95 35.13 15.74
C PHE A 16 -13.16 34.40 14.66
N VAL A 17 -12.09 34.99 14.12
CA VAL A 17 -11.28 34.35 13.06
C VAL A 17 -10.41 33.21 13.62
N GLY A 18 -10.09 33.24 14.92
CA GLY A 18 -9.26 32.23 15.58
C GLY A 18 -9.93 30.88 15.87
N ARG A 19 -11.25 30.75 15.67
CA ARG A 19 -12.00 29.51 15.95
C ARG A 19 -12.56 28.81 14.71
N LEU A 20 -12.26 29.30 13.51
CA LEU A 20 -12.66 28.68 12.24
C LEU A 20 -11.48 27.98 11.54
N MET A 21 -10.62 27.30 12.30
CA MET A 21 -9.70 26.29 11.76
C MET A 21 -10.16 24.90 12.20
N LEU A 22 -11.44 24.58 11.94
CA LEU A 22 -11.80 23.23 11.52
C LEU A 22 -11.03 23.01 10.21
N THR A 23 -10.28 21.95 10.00
CA THR A 23 -10.70 20.57 10.13
C THR A 23 -9.40 19.76 10.10
N ALA A 24 -9.37 18.65 10.82
CA ALA A 24 -8.27 17.71 10.73
C ALA A 24 -7.91 17.48 9.26
N ALA A 25 -6.64 17.71 8.89
CA ALA A 25 -6.08 17.14 7.68
C ALA A 25 -5.96 15.62 7.90
N GLN A 26 -7.09 14.94 8.06
CA GLN A 26 -7.18 13.52 7.80
C GLN A 26 -7.04 13.41 6.29
N GLN A 27 -5.78 13.36 5.83
CA GLN A 27 -5.45 13.03 4.45
C GLN A 27 -6.34 11.86 4.04
N PRO A 28 -7.11 11.99 2.97
CA PRO A 28 -7.96 10.90 2.52
C PRO A 28 -7.05 9.70 2.27
N LYS A 29 -7.30 8.59 2.98
CA LYS A 29 -6.76 7.27 2.69
C LYS A 29 -7.38 6.80 1.38
N THR A 30 -7.07 7.48 0.27
CA THR A 30 -7.36 6.94 -1.05
C THR A 30 -6.43 5.75 -1.26
N PRO A 31 -6.93 4.54 -1.54
CA PRO A 31 -6.12 3.50 -2.12
C PRO A 31 -5.88 3.91 -3.58
N TYR A 32 -5.09 4.96 -3.81
CA TYR A 32 -4.73 5.34 -5.16
C TYR A 32 -3.88 4.19 -5.71
N PHE A 33 -4.41 3.53 -6.73
CA PHE A 33 -3.72 2.52 -7.51
C PHE A 33 -2.60 3.24 -8.27
N ILE A 34 -1.49 3.51 -7.59
CA ILE A 34 -0.34 4.17 -8.20
C ILE A 34 0.39 3.08 -8.96
N ASN A 35 0.58 3.22 -10.27
CA ASN A 35 1.34 2.25 -11.06
C ASN A 35 2.85 2.49 -10.89
N LYS A 36 3.38 2.34 -9.67
CA LYS A 36 4.81 2.64 -9.43
C LYS A 36 5.70 1.62 -10.16
N PRO A 37 6.82 2.08 -10.74
CA PRO A 37 7.77 1.21 -11.42
C PRO A 37 8.60 0.39 -10.42
N GLU A 38 9.42 -0.53 -10.93
CA GLU A 38 10.38 -1.29 -10.13
C GLU A 38 11.30 -0.35 -9.33
N ARG A 39 11.69 -0.77 -8.13
CA ARG A 39 12.55 -0.06 -7.16
C ARG A 39 11.96 1.22 -6.59
N ALA A 40 10.80 1.67 -7.04
CA ALA A 40 10.11 2.80 -6.45
C ALA A 40 9.67 2.50 -5.01
N PRO A 41 9.70 3.50 -4.11
CA PRO A 41 9.23 3.34 -2.74
C PRO A 41 7.72 3.11 -2.71
N CYS A 42 7.29 2.14 -1.90
CA CYS A 42 5.88 1.72 -1.80
C CYS A 42 5.50 1.48 -0.34
N ASN A 43 4.22 1.68 -0.01
CA ASN A 43 3.68 1.30 1.30
C ASN A 43 2.72 0.10 1.24
N SER A 44 2.34 -0.32 0.03
CA SER A 44 1.49 -1.48 -0.23
C SER A 44 1.72 -1.97 -1.66
N THR A 45 1.53 -3.27 -1.89
CA THR A 45 1.63 -3.91 -3.21
C THR A 45 0.66 -3.32 -4.23
N SER A 46 -0.51 -2.83 -3.79
CA SER A 46 -1.48 -2.16 -4.67
C SER A 46 -0.97 -0.84 -5.28
N GLN A 47 0.17 -0.32 -4.81
CA GLN A 47 0.84 0.85 -5.37
C GLN A 47 1.94 0.48 -6.38
N CYS A 48 2.13 -0.79 -6.69
CA CYS A 48 3.12 -1.22 -7.66
C CYS A 48 2.43 -1.59 -8.96
N LYS A 49 3.15 -1.42 -10.08
CA LYS A 49 2.70 -1.95 -11.38
C LYS A 49 2.44 -3.46 -11.29
N HIS A 50 1.49 -3.97 -12.09
CA HIS A 50 1.25 -5.40 -12.24
C HIS A 50 2.56 -6.17 -12.49
N GLY A 51 2.69 -7.34 -11.87
CA GLY A 51 3.92 -8.14 -11.91
C GLY A 51 4.98 -7.75 -10.86
N LEU A 52 4.68 -6.76 -10.01
CA LEU A 52 5.53 -6.33 -8.90
C LEU A 52 4.83 -6.51 -7.55
N CYS A 53 5.62 -6.61 -6.49
CA CYS A 53 5.18 -6.64 -5.10
C CYS A 53 5.89 -5.56 -4.28
N CYS A 54 5.26 -5.08 -3.21
CA CYS A 54 5.93 -4.20 -2.28
C CYS A 54 6.73 -5.01 -1.26
N LEU A 55 8.07 -4.96 -1.33
CA LEU A 55 8.96 -5.81 -0.54
C LEU A 55 9.81 -4.97 0.43
N LYS A 56 9.80 -5.36 1.71
CA LYS A 56 10.71 -4.83 2.73
C LYS A 56 11.85 -5.82 2.98
N ASN A 57 13.06 -5.44 2.56
CA ASN A 57 14.29 -6.14 2.88
C ASN A 57 14.93 -5.53 4.13
N ALA A 58 14.78 -6.21 5.26
CA ALA A 58 15.37 -5.89 6.56
C ALA A 58 15.42 -4.39 6.90
N GLN A 59 16.56 -3.71 6.65
CA GLN A 59 16.80 -2.30 6.99
C GLN A 59 16.33 -1.27 5.93
N LEU A 60 16.02 -1.68 4.70
CA LEU A 60 15.62 -0.74 3.66
C LEU A 60 14.14 -0.39 3.71
N HIS A 61 13.82 0.81 3.21
CA HIS A 61 12.44 1.18 2.90
C HIS A 61 11.83 0.19 1.90
N PRO A 62 10.53 -0.15 2.05
CA PRO A 62 9.87 -1.04 1.13
C PRO A 62 9.85 -0.46 -0.29
N THR A 63 10.20 -1.31 -1.26
CA THR A 63 10.26 -0.94 -2.68
C THR A 63 9.50 -1.93 -3.53
N CYS A 64 9.02 -1.50 -4.69
CA CYS A 64 8.39 -2.38 -5.67
C CYS A 64 9.45 -3.30 -6.27
N GLN A 65 9.30 -4.60 -6.09
CA GLN A 65 10.22 -5.64 -6.54
C GLN A 65 9.48 -6.67 -7.40
N PRO A 66 10.16 -7.34 -8.34
CA PRO A 66 9.50 -8.32 -9.20
C PRO A 66 8.93 -9.49 -8.40
N LEU A 67 7.80 -10.02 -8.86
CA LEU A 67 7.25 -11.28 -8.37
C LEU A 67 8.26 -12.43 -8.54
N ALA A 68 8.20 -13.39 -7.63
CA ALA A 68 9.06 -14.57 -7.68
C ALA A 68 8.68 -15.45 -8.88
N LYS A 69 9.68 -15.80 -9.69
CA LYS A 69 9.54 -16.72 -10.82
C LYS A 69 9.62 -18.17 -10.34
N LEU A 70 9.45 -19.10 -11.29
CA LEU A 70 9.56 -20.53 -11.03
C LEU A 70 10.88 -20.89 -10.33
N ALA A 71 10.81 -21.83 -9.39
CA ALA A 71 11.90 -22.28 -8.52
C ALA A 71 12.52 -21.23 -7.59
N GLN A 72 12.08 -19.97 -7.64
CA GLN A 72 12.53 -18.93 -6.71
C GLN A 72 11.80 -18.99 -5.38
N ARG A 73 12.44 -18.45 -4.34
CA ARG A 73 11.83 -18.35 -3.01
C ARG A 73 10.66 -17.37 -3.01
N CYS A 74 9.61 -17.72 -2.29
CA CYS A 74 8.37 -16.94 -2.21
C CYS A 74 7.87 -16.77 -0.77
N SER A 75 7.13 -15.69 -0.54
CA SER A 75 6.38 -15.48 0.68
C SER A 75 4.88 -15.41 0.37
N ILE A 76 4.08 -16.03 1.22
CA ILE A 76 2.63 -16.18 0.99
C ILE A 76 1.85 -15.02 1.60
N THR A 77 2.30 -14.53 2.75
CA THR A 77 1.55 -13.54 3.54
C THR A 77 2.25 -12.18 3.51
N ALA A 78 1.54 -11.17 3.02
CA ALA A 78 1.90 -9.78 3.22
C ALA A 78 1.44 -9.29 4.59
N ARG A 79 2.24 -8.43 5.25
CA ARG A 79 1.82 -7.70 6.44
C ARG A 79 1.47 -6.28 6.04
N ALA A 80 0.20 -5.89 6.21
CA ALA A 80 -0.31 -4.58 5.78
C ALA A 80 0.00 -4.26 4.30
N GLY A 81 -0.09 -5.25 3.41
CA GLY A 81 0.19 -5.08 1.97
C GLY A 81 1.68 -5.10 1.59
N VAL A 82 2.59 -5.29 2.54
CA VAL A 82 4.05 -5.36 2.33
C VAL A 82 4.58 -6.76 2.63
N TYR A 83 5.32 -7.33 1.69
CA TYR A 83 6.00 -8.62 1.85
C TYR A 83 7.33 -8.45 2.59
N LYS A 84 7.78 -9.51 3.26
CA LYS A 84 9.09 -9.57 3.94
C LYS A 84 9.94 -10.64 3.27
N LYS A 85 11.23 -10.37 3.06
CA LYS A 85 12.24 -11.27 2.47
C LYS A 85 12.03 -11.62 0.99
N HIS A 86 10.85 -12.08 0.60
CA HIS A 86 10.56 -12.50 -0.78
C HIS A 86 9.17 -12.02 -1.23
N CYS A 87 9.03 -11.73 -2.53
CA CYS A 87 7.73 -11.50 -3.15
C CYS A 87 6.92 -12.81 -3.27
N PRO A 88 5.60 -12.73 -3.50
CA PRO A 88 4.81 -13.90 -3.88
C PRO A 88 5.17 -14.34 -5.30
N CYS A 89 4.71 -15.54 -5.67
CA CYS A 89 4.90 -16.04 -7.03
C CYS A 89 4.13 -15.19 -8.05
N ALA A 90 4.63 -15.17 -9.29
CA ALA A 90 3.85 -14.67 -10.42
C ALA A 90 2.57 -15.48 -10.63
N ASP A 91 1.56 -14.89 -11.27
CA ASP A 91 0.19 -15.42 -11.35
C ASP A 91 0.09 -16.84 -11.95
N TYR A 92 1.07 -17.25 -12.75
CA TYR A 92 1.14 -18.57 -13.37
C TYR A 92 1.75 -19.66 -12.46
N ALA A 93 2.21 -19.31 -11.26
CA ALA A 93 2.91 -20.20 -10.33
C ALA A 93 2.29 -20.12 -8.93
N ARG A 94 2.43 -21.21 -8.16
CA ARG A 94 1.98 -21.28 -6.76
C ARG A 94 3.17 -21.42 -5.82
N CYS A 95 3.08 -20.77 -4.65
CA CYS A 95 4.10 -20.90 -3.61
C CYS A 95 3.87 -22.19 -2.80
N LEU A 96 4.83 -23.12 -2.84
CA LEU A 96 4.75 -24.35 -2.06
C LEU A 96 5.08 -24.06 -0.59
N LEU A 97 4.12 -24.24 0.32
CA LEU A 97 4.27 -23.91 1.75
C LEU A 97 5.46 -24.61 2.42
N THR A 98 5.74 -25.87 2.04
CA THR A 98 6.76 -26.69 2.69
C THR A 98 8.19 -26.25 2.38
N ARG A 99 8.43 -25.74 1.17
CA ARG A 99 9.78 -25.36 0.69
C ARG A 99 9.92 -23.86 0.44
N HIS A 100 8.83 -23.10 0.52
CA HIS A 100 8.78 -21.68 0.17
C HIS A 100 9.34 -21.39 -1.22
N ILE A 101 9.03 -22.24 -2.22
CA ILE A 101 9.47 -22.08 -3.61
C ILE A 101 8.27 -22.03 -4.56
N CYS A 102 8.39 -21.27 -5.64
CA CYS A 102 7.38 -21.22 -6.69
C CYS A 102 7.44 -22.46 -7.58
N VAL A 103 6.32 -23.14 -7.71
CA VAL A 103 6.15 -24.32 -8.58
C VAL A 103 4.98 -24.08 -9.53
N LEU A 104 4.98 -24.78 -10.66
CA LEU A 104 3.81 -24.75 -11.54
C LEU A 104 2.62 -25.35 -10.77
N PRO A 105 1.43 -24.74 -10.85
CA PRO A 105 0.23 -25.42 -10.41
C PRO A 105 0.12 -26.72 -11.20
N PRO A 106 -0.40 -27.80 -10.59
CA PRO A 106 -0.67 -29.02 -11.33
C PRO A 106 -1.60 -28.68 -12.50
N PRO A 107 -1.50 -29.39 -13.62
CA PRO A 107 -2.47 -29.26 -14.70
C PRO A 107 -3.83 -29.69 -14.14
N TRP A 108 -4.65 -28.74 -13.72
CA TRP A 108 -6.05 -28.99 -13.43
C TRP A 108 -6.76 -29.10 -14.78
N PRO A 109 -7.40 -30.23 -15.14
CA PRO A 109 -8.59 -30.12 -15.96
C PRO A 109 -9.63 -29.38 -15.10
N HIS A 110 -10.37 -28.44 -15.68
CA HIS A 110 -11.48 -27.73 -15.02
C HIS A 110 -12.67 -28.65 -14.62
N SER A 111 -12.45 -29.96 -14.47
CA SER A 111 -13.47 -31.01 -14.35
C SER A 111 -13.10 -32.07 -13.32
N LEU A 112 -12.96 -31.68 -12.06
CA LEU A 112 -13.16 -32.60 -10.93
C LEU A 112 -14.10 -31.92 -9.92
N ARG A 113 -15.30 -31.55 -10.39
CA ARG A 113 -16.47 -31.66 -9.52
C ARG A 113 -16.77 -33.16 -9.42
N PRO A 114 -16.60 -33.82 -8.26
CA PRO A 114 -17.20 -35.12 -8.08
C PRO A 114 -18.73 -34.94 -8.14
N PRO A 115 -19.46 -35.65 -9.02
CA PRO A 115 -20.89 -35.76 -8.85
C PRO A 115 -21.15 -36.69 -7.67
N LYS A 116 -21.66 -36.14 -6.56
CA LYS A 116 -22.72 -36.79 -5.77
C LYS A 116 -23.40 -35.80 -4.85
#